data_AF-A0A212CDT8-F1
#
_entry.id   AF-A0A212CDT8-F1
#
_cell.length_a   1.000
_cell.length_b   1.000
_cell.length_c   1.000
_cell.angle_alpha   90.00
_cell.angle_beta   90.00
_cell.angle_gamma   90.00
#
_symmetry.space_group_name_H-M   'P 1'
#
loop_
_entity.id
_entity.type
_entity.pdbx_description
1 polymer ?
#
loop_
_entity_poly.entity_id
_entity_poly.type
_entity_poly.pdbx_seq_one_letter_code
_entity_poly.pdbx_strand_id
1 'polypeptide(L)'
;CRIENCDSCFSKDFCTKCKVGFYLHRGRCFEECPDGFAPLDETMECVEGCEVGHWSEWGICSRNNRTCGFKWGLETRTRQIVKKPAKDTIPCPTIAESRRCKMAMRHCPG
;
A
#
# COMPACT_ATOMS: atom_id res chain seq x y z
N CYS A 1 -21.83 1.39 -22.70
CA CYS A 1 -20.80 0.45 -22.19
C CYS A 1 -21.47 -0.53 -21.24
N ARG A 2 -21.00 -1.78 -21.11
CA ARG A 2 -21.49 -2.69 -20.06
C ARG A 2 -20.63 -2.61 -18.78
N ILE A 3 -19.53 -1.87 -18.84
CA ILE A 3 -18.59 -1.70 -17.73
C ILE A 3 -19.11 -0.64 -16.76
N GLU A 4 -19.18 -1.00 -15.48
CA GLU A 4 -19.52 -0.12 -14.38
C GLU A 4 -18.51 1.03 -14.27
N ASN A 5 -18.99 2.23 -13.92
CA ASN A 5 -18.17 3.43 -13.70
C ASN A 5 -17.36 3.91 -14.93
N CYS A 6 -17.76 3.48 -16.13
CA CYS A 6 -17.19 3.92 -17.40
C CYS A 6 -17.93 5.15 -17.96
N ASP A 7 -17.19 6.19 -18.36
CA ASP A 7 -17.67 7.42 -19.01
C ASP A 7 -17.70 7.26 -20.55
N SER A 8 -16.64 6.67 -21.12
CA SER A 8 -16.54 6.38 -22.57
C SER A 8 -15.94 4.99 -22.81
N CYS A 9 -16.47 4.25 -23.77
CA CYS A 9 -15.96 2.94 -24.16
C CYS A 9 -15.67 2.84 -25.65
N PHE A 10 -14.64 2.05 -25.95
CA PHE A 10 -14.32 1.61 -27.30
C PHE A 10 -15.17 0.41 -27.72
N SER A 11 -15.46 -0.51 -26.79
CA SER A 11 -16.31 -1.68 -27.05
C SER A 11 -17.21 -1.98 -25.85
N LYS A 12 -18.08 -3.00 -25.95
CA LYS A 12 -18.97 -3.40 -24.83
C LYS A 12 -18.18 -3.75 -23.56
N ASP A 13 -16.96 -4.27 -23.71
CA ASP A 13 -16.08 -4.78 -22.64
C ASP A 13 -14.74 -4.03 -22.54
N PHE A 14 -14.60 -2.87 -23.21
CA PHE A 14 -13.40 -2.05 -23.12
C PHE A 14 -13.73 -0.57 -22.90
N CYS A 15 -13.48 -0.09 -21.68
CA CYS A 15 -13.58 1.32 -21.32
C CYS A 15 -12.32 2.07 -21.77
N THR A 16 -12.49 3.29 -22.28
CA THR A 16 -11.39 4.20 -22.62
C THR A 16 -11.32 5.40 -21.71
N LYS A 17 -12.39 5.70 -20.97
CA LYS A 17 -12.43 6.80 -20.00
C LYS A 17 -13.36 6.46 -18.85
N CYS A 18 -12.86 6.55 -17.62
CA CYS A 18 -13.65 6.31 -16.42
C CYS A 18 -14.35 7.58 -15.94
N LYS A 19 -15.38 7.40 -15.11
CA LYS A 19 -16.00 8.51 -14.38
C LYS A 19 -15.00 9.08 -13.37
N VAL A 20 -15.18 10.35 -13.00
CA VAL A 20 -14.35 11.02 -11.99
C VAL A 20 -14.39 10.22 -10.67
N GLY A 21 -13.22 10.00 -10.08
CA GLY A 21 -13.05 9.19 -8.87
C GLY A 21 -12.75 7.71 -9.14
N PHE A 22 -12.71 7.28 -10.40
CA PHE A 22 -12.34 5.92 -10.78
C PHE A 22 -11.12 5.93 -11.70
N TYR A 23 -10.25 4.93 -11.52
CA TYR A 23 -9.02 4.76 -12.26
C TYR A 23 -9.16 3.68 -13.32
N LEU A 24 -8.74 4.00 -14.54
CA LEU A 24 -8.75 3.07 -15.66
C LEU A 24 -7.60 2.07 -15.54
N HIS A 25 -7.93 0.78 -15.56
CA HIS A 25 -6.97 -0.32 -15.59
C HIS A 25 -7.44 -1.41 -16.57
N ARG A 26 -6.64 -1.69 -17.60
CA ARG A 26 -6.91 -2.75 -18.61
C ARG A 26 -8.34 -2.69 -19.19
N GLY A 27 -8.84 -1.48 -19.44
CA GLY A 27 -10.18 -1.26 -20.00
C GLY A 27 -11.33 -1.38 -19.01
N ARG A 28 -11.07 -1.40 -17.70
CA ARG A 28 -12.08 -1.36 -16.63
C ARG A 28 -11.78 -0.24 -15.64
N CYS A 29 -12.78 0.18 -14.88
CA CYS A 29 -12.70 1.28 -13.93
C CYS A 29 -12.75 0.75 -12.50
N PHE A 30 -11.83 1.20 -11.65
CA PHE A 30 -11.72 0.79 -10.24
C PHE A 30 -11.63 2.01 -9.32
N GLU A 31 -12.22 1.95 -8.13
CA GLU A 31 -12.07 3.02 -7.12
C GLU A 31 -10.67 3.04 -6.53
N GLU A 32 -10.10 1.85 -6.27
CA GLU A 32 -8.72 1.66 -5.83
C GLU A 32 -7.99 0.74 -6.81
N CYS A 33 -6.73 1.06 -7.11
CA CYS A 33 -5.94 0.26 -8.02
C CYS A 33 -5.56 -1.09 -7.39
N PRO A 34 -5.51 -2.17 -8.20
CA PRO A 34 -5.11 -3.50 -7.74
C PRO A 34 -3.65 -3.53 -7.25
N ASP A 35 -3.29 -4.57 -6.49
CA ASP A 35 -1.94 -4.76 -5.95
C ASP A 35 -0.84 -4.58 -7.03
N GLY A 36 0.18 -3.79 -6.69
CA GLY A 36 1.28 -3.44 -7.60
C GLY A 36 0.98 -2.27 -8.54
N PHE A 37 -0.23 -1.72 -8.54
CA PHE A 37 -0.60 -0.52 -9.29
C PHE A 37 -0.90 0.64 -8.34
N ALA A 38 -0.57 1.85 -8.77
CA ALA A 38 -0.88 3.06 -8.04
C ALA A 38 -1.89 3.92 -8.83
N PRO A 39 -2.83 4.57 -8.14
CA PRO A 39 -3.69 5.57 -8.77
C PRO A 39 -2.85 6.78 -9.19
N LEU A 40 -3.01 7.21 -10.44
CA LEU A 40 -2.44 8.45 -10.94
C LEU A 40 -3.55 9.46 -11.20
N ASP A 41 -3.67 10.46 -10.32
CA ASP A 41 -4.70 11.50 -10.40
C ASP A 41 -4.61 12.34 -11.69
N GLU A 42 -3.41 12.53 -12.24
CA GLU A 42 -3.19 13.32 -13.45
C GLU A 42 -3.89 12.75 -14.68
N THR A 43 -3.93 11.41 -14.81
CA THR A 43 -4.54 10.74 -15.96
C THR A 43 -5.77 9.92 -15.60
N MET A 44 -6.10 9.77 -14.31
CA MET A 44 -7.16 8.89 -13.80
C MET A 44 -6.96 7.44 -14.28
N GLU A 45 -5.72 6.95 -14.21
CA GLU A 45 -5.33 5.61 -14.64
C GLU A 45 -4.56 4.87 -13.53
N CYS A 46 -4.69 3.55 -13.51
CA CYS A 46 -3.84 2.69 -12.71
C CYS A 46 -2.56 2.37 -13.47
N VAL A 47 -1.47 2.97 -13.02
CA VAL A 47 -0.13 2.80 -13.57
C VAL A 47 0.68 1.82 -12.72
N GLU A 48 1.67 1.15 -13.31
CA GLU A 48 2.57 0.27 -12.56
C GLU A 48 3.21 1.07 -11.41
N GLY A 49 2.83 0.70 -10.19
CA GLY A 49 3.34 1.30 -8.98
C GLY A 49 4.67 0.69 -8.58
N CYS A 50 5.12 0.99 -7.36
CA CYS A 50 6.31 0.36 -6.83
C CYS A 50 6.02 -1.10 -6.46
N GLU A 51 6.81 -2.02 -7.00
CA GLU A 51 6.81 -3.38 -6.53
C GLU A 51 7.58 -3.43 -5.22
N VAL A 52 6.91 -3.85 -4.15
CA VAL A 52 7.51 -4.00 -2.84
C VAL A 52 7.67 -5.48 -2.51
N GLY A 53 8.80 -5.81 -1.91
CA GLY A 53 9.12 -7.17 -1.50
C GLY A 53 8.28 -7.61 -0.30
N HIS A 54 8.54 -8.82 0.15
CA HIS A 54 7.89 -9.36 1.33
C HIS A 54 8.27 -8.55 2.57
N TRP A 55 7.32 -8.47 3.50
CA TRP A 55 7.57 -7.95 4.83
C TRP A 55 8.61 -8.79 5.56
N SER A 56 9.49 -8.13 6.30
CA SER A 56 10.32 -8.78 7.30
C SER A 56 9.45 -9.37 8.41
N GLU A 57 10.06 -10.24 9.21
CA GLU A 57 9.54 -10.58 10.52
C GLU A 57 9.34 -9.31 11.36
N TRP A 58 8.39 -9.37 12.29
CA TRP A 58 8.17 -8.29 13.24
C TRP A 58 9.39 -8.13 14.16
N GLY A 59 9.86 -6.89 14.29
CA GLY A 59 10.94 -6.56 15.23
C GLY A 59 10.54 -6.81 16.68
N ILE A 60 11.52 -6.66 17.58
CA ILE A 60 11.28 -6.88 19.01
C ILE A 60 10.31 -5.81 19.55
N CYS A 61 9.26 -6.27 20.24
CA CYS A 61 8.34 -5.40 20.94
C CYS A 61 9.07 -4.56 22.01
N SER A 62 9.15 -3.25 21.78
CA SER A 62 9.88 -2.33 22.66
C SER A 62 9.17 -1.00 22.83
N ARG A 63 9.50 -0.27 23.88
CA ARG A 63 9.02 1.08 24.14
C ARG A 63 10.18 1.93 24.65
N ASN A 64 10.45 3.06 24.00
CA ASN A 64 11.59 3.94 24.31
C ASN A 64 12.94 3.18 24.36
N ASN A 65 13.20 2.32 23.36
CA ASN A 65 14.35 1.40 23.31
C ASN A 65 14.48 0.42 24.49
N ARG A 66 13.39 0.18 25.24
CA ARG A 66 13.35 -0.81 26.33
C ARG A 66 12.41 -1.95 25.98
N THR A 67 12.84 -3.19 26.25
CA THR A 67 12.05 -4.41 26.06
C THR A 67 11.39 -4.90 27.36
N CYS A 68 11.62 -4.18 28.46
CA CYS A 68 11.05 -4.43 29.77
C CYS A 68 10.47 -3.15 30.39
N GLY A 69 9.72 -3.29 31.49
CA GLY A 69 9.24 -2.16 32.29
C GLY A 69 7.88 -1.59 31.87
N PHE A 70 7.29 -2.08 30.78
CA PHE A 70 5.97 -1.67 30.32
C PHE A 70 5.11 -2.88 29.93
N LYS A 71 3.78 -2.72 29.95
CA LYS A 71 2.82 -3.76 29.52
C LYS A 71 2.69 -3.84 28.00
N TRP A 72 2.88 -2.71 27.31
CA TRP A 72 2.66 -2.56 25.87
C TRP A 72 3.81 -1.77 25.26
N GLY A 73 4.23 -2.20 24.07
CA GLY A 73 5.23 -1.54 23.25
C GLY A 73 4.78 -1.46 21.79
N LEU A 74 5.73 -1.13 20.93
CA LEU A 74 5.59 -1.15 19.49
C LEU A 74 6.61 -2.12 18.92
N GLU A 75 6.18 -2.87 17.92
CA GLU A 75 7.08 -3.62 17.04
C GLU A 75 6.93 -3.07 15.63
N THR A 76 8.06 -3.02 14.93
CA THR A 76 8.14 -2.48 13.59
C THR A 76 8.64 -3.57 12.67
N ARG A 77 8.01 -3.70 11.50
CA ARG A 77 8.52 -4.51 10.39
C ARG A 77 8.80 -3.61 9.20
N THR A 78 9.73 -4.04 8.34
CA THR A 78 10.09 -3.30 7.14
C THR A 78 10.05 -4.20 5.92
N ARG A 79 9.84 -3.61 4.75
CA ARG A 79 9.97 -4.27 3.44
C ARG A 79 10.82 -3.40 2.53
N GLN A 80 11.37 -3.97 1.47
CA GLN A 80 12.18 -3.23 0.51
C GLN A 80 11.38 -2.93 -0.76
N ILE A 81 11.69 -1.84 -1.46
CA ILE A 81 11.18 -1.61 -2.82
C ILE A 81 12.02 -2.47 -3.77
N VAL A 82 11.38 -3.44 -4.41
CA VAL A 82 12.00 -4.34 -5.40
C VAL A 82 12.11 -3.65 -6.75
N LYS A 83 11.06 -2.93 -7.17
CA LYS A 83 11.02 -2.20 -8.43
C LYS A 83 10.45 -0.81 -8.21
N LYS A 84 11.16 0.21 -8.73
CA LYS A 84 10.68 1.60 -8.76
C LYS A 84 9.62 1.78 -9.85
N PRO A 85 8.69 2.72 -9.68
CA PRO A 85 7.65 2.97 -10.67
C PRO A 85 8.29 3.62 -11.91
N ALA A 86 7.62 3.48 -13.06
CA ALA A 86 8.11 4.03 -14.32
C ALA A 86 8.01 5.58 -14.37
N LYS A 87 7.15 6.17 -13.55
CA LYS A 87 7.02 7.63 -13.39
C LYS A 87 7.43 8.04 -11.99
N ASP A 88 8.30 9.05 -11.90
CA ASP A 88 8.73 9.65 -10.64
C ASP A 88 7.60 10.32 -9.84
N THR A 89 6.44 10.58 -10.46
CA THR A 89 5.27 11.16 -9.80
C THR A 89 4.51 10.18 -8.91
N ILE A 90 4.82 8.88 -8.98
CA ILE A 90 4.10 7.83 -8.24
C ILE A 90 4.81 7.55 -6.90
N PRO A 91 4.23 7.91 -5.75
CA PRO A 91 4.82 7.58 -4.46
C PRO A 91 4.70 6.08 -4.19
N CYS A 92 5.79 5.47 -3.69
CA CYS A 92 5.75 4.09 -3.23
C CYS A 92 4.89 3.93 -1.98
N PRO A 93 4.22 2.78 -1.80
CA PRO A 93 3.53 2.49 -0.56
C PRO A 93 4.53 2.42 0.60
N THR A 94 4.01 2.51 1.83
CA THR A 94 4.85 2.50 3.02
C THR A 94 5.70 1.23 3.11
N ILE A 95 6.98 1.42 3.40
CA ILE A 95 7.97 0.34 3.55
C ILE A 95 8.26 -0.02 5.01
N ALA A 96 7.62 0.69 5.94
CA ALA A 96 7.71 0.47 7.37
C ALA A 96 6.30 0.46 7.95
N GLU A 97 6.02 -0.54 8.78
CA GLU A 97 4.76 -0.67 9.50
C GLU A 97 5.06 -0.90 10.96
N SER A 98 4.35 -0.19 11.84
CA SER A 98 4.45 -0.38 13.28
C SER A 98 3.10 -0.79 13.85
N ARG A 99 3.11 -1.73 14.79
CA ARG A 99 1.90 -2.17 15.49
C ARG A 99 2.13 -2.28 16.97
N ARG A 100 1.04 -2.14 17.73
CA ARG A 100 1.04 -2.31 19.18
C ARG A 100 1.22 -3.80 19.52
N CYS A 101 2.14 -4.07 20.42
CA CYS A 101 2.49 -5.43 20.85
C CYS A 101 2.53 -5.51 22.37
N LYS A 102 2.27 -6.71 22.89
CA LYS A 102 2.35 -7.01 24.32
C LYS A 102 3.79 -7.34 24.67
N MET A 103 4.35 -6.62 25.63
CA MET A 103 5.76 -6.84 26.00
C MET A 103 5.90 -8.12 26.83
N ALA A 104 7.04 -8.81 26.62
CA ALA A 104 7.35 -10.04 27.33
C ALA A 104 7.63 -9.80 28.82
N MET A 105 8.39 -8.74 29.15
CA MET A 105 8.76 -8.41 30.53
C MET A 105 8.08 -7.11 30.99
N ARG A 106 7.21 -7.20 31.99
CA ARG A 106 6.54 -6.02 32.57
C ARG A 106 7.42 -5.24 33.53
N HIS A 107 8.35 -5.91 34.18
CA HIS A 107 9.30 -5.31 35.12
C HIS A 107 10.70 -5.58 34.59
N CYS A 108 11.57 -4.58 34.64
CA CYS A 108 12.97 -4.79 34.31
C CYS A 108 13.66 -5.46 35.50
N PRO A 109 14.55 -6.43 35.26
CA PRO A 109 15.47 -6.87 36.30
C PRO A 109 16.31 -5.66 36.72
N GLY A 110 16.28 -5.35 38.02
CA GLY A 110 17.08 -4.31 38.65
C GLY A 110 18.48 -4.80 38.98
#